data_AF-W4PGU0-F1
#
_entry.id   AF-W4PGU0-F1
#
_cell.length_a   1.000
_cell.length_b   1.000
_cell.length_c   1.000
_cell.angle_alpha   90.00
_cell.angle_beta   90.00
_cell.angle_gamma   90.00
#
_symmetry.space_group_name_H-M   'P 1'
#
loop_
_entity.id
_entity.type
_entity.pdbx_description
1 polymer ?
#
loop_
_entity_poly.entity_id
_entity_poly.type
_entity_poly.pdbx_seq_one_letter_code
_entity_poly.pdbx_strand_id
1 'polypeptide(L)'
;MKTIKYILLSSFLAVGFLSACNDDDIDSSKSIFNRSATPKNVFDAWLYKNYIKSYNIDYKYRMEDIEIDFSKNLAPAELEKSMKLAKIIKHVWLEAYVEAAGPDFMKKHAPAILQIIGSASWNEGGTITLGTAEGGLKITLYMTNWLNPKDIGKMNEYFFKTMHHEFTHILQQDINYPQEYNLISAEDYRPSGWQNRSLKQASQLGFITPYAGSMAVEDITEITCCYVTYTQEEWDTVLQMAGESGRKKLEQKTAIMKKYMQEVWKIDMDNLKKIVHRRMNEVIQMSLMEPEWEALLSPGISDPKAAAALQLLKQQLKADYPEALDKMNKHKDCCQIHNANLINLLEEPEK
;
A
#
# COMPACT_ATOMS: atom_id res chain seq x y z
N MET A 1 41.48 57.46 5.95
CA MET A 1 42.64 57.22 6.83
C MET A 1 42.15 56.71 8.18
N LYS A 2 42.77 55.62 8.68
CA LYS A 2 42.75 55.06 10.07
C LYS A 2 41.69 54.01 10.44
N THR A 3 41.91 52.82 9.88
CA THR A 3 42.17 51.50 10.51
C THR A 3 42.07 51.27 12.04
N ILE A 4 41.61 50.03 12.39
CA ILE A 4 42.06 49.06 13.44
C ILE A 4 41.36 49.14 14.82
N LYS A 5 40.44 48.20 15.15
CA LYS A 5 40.53 46.86 15.83
C LYS A 5 40.76 46.91 17.35
N TYR A 6 39.96 46.14 18.10
CA TYR A 6 40.28 45.11 19.15
C TYR A 6 38.99 44.85 19.97
N ILE A 7 38.29 43.71 19.77
CA ILE A 7 38.36 42.44 20.54
C ILE A 7 38.06 42.60 22.03
N LEU A 8 36.89 42.08 22.46
CA LEU A 8 36.70 41.46 23.76
C LEU A 8 35.74 40.28 23.61
N LEU A 9 36.21 39.15 24.15
CA LEU A 9 35.70 37.79 24.06
C LEU A 9 35.06 37.44 25.40
N SER A 10 33.80 37.00 25.43
CA SER A 10 33.29 36.07 26.46
C SER A 10 31.93 35.48 26.09
N SER A 11 31.98 34.26 25.55
CA SER A 11 31.15 33.10 25.90
C SER A 11 29.71 33.33 26.41
N PHE A 12 28.73 32.89 25.62
CA PHE A 12 27.67 32.01 26.12
C PHE A 12 27.23 31.05 25.01
N LEU A 13 27.65 29.79 25.15
CA LEU A 13 27.03 28.64 24.50
C LEU A 13 25.69 28.44 25.21
N ALA A 14 24.57 28.61 24.51
CA ALA A 14 23.28 28.10 24.96
C ALA A 14 22.62 27.37 23.79
N VAL A 15 22.53 26.06 23.98
CA VAL A 15 21.80 25.10 23.17
C VAL A 15 20.33 25.53 23.07
N GLY A 16 19.82 25.59 21.84
CA GLY A 16 18.40 25.79 21.55
C GLY A 16 18.00 24.90 20.39
N PHE A 17 17.94 23.59 20.64
CA PHE A 17 17.14 22.68 19.83
C PHE A 17 15.65 22.84 20.20
N LEU A 18 14.79 22.65 19.18
CA LEU A 18 13.34 22.40 19.23
C LEU A 18 12.39 23.62 19.17
N SER A 19 11.77 23.82 18.00
CA SER A 19 10.36 23.44 17.74
C SER A 19 9.76 24.36 16.67
N ALA A 20 9.92 23.99 15.40
CA ALA A 20 9.06 24.47 14.32
C ALA A 20 7.96 23.42 14.12
N CYS A 21 6.94 23.48 14.99
CA CYS A 21 5.65 22.86 14.73
C CYS A 21 4.84 23.89 13.96
N ASN A 22 4.88 23.81 12.62
CA ASN A 22 3.90 24.52 11.82
C ASN A 22 2.66 23.62 11.76
N ASP A 23 1.72 23.85 12.67
CA ASP A 23 0.35 23.32 12.58
C ASP A 23 -0.40 24.12 11.51
N ASP A 24 -0.07 23.87 10.24
CA ASP A 24 -0.97 24.19 9.13
C ASP A 24 -2.06 23.11 9.11
N ASP A 25 -3.03 23.28 10.01
CA ASP A 25 -4.20 22.42 10.13
C ASP A 25 -4.95 22.40 8.79
N ILE A 26 -5.03 21.22 8.16
CA ILE A 26 -5.74 21.05 6.88
C ILE A 26 -7.22 21.37 7.11
N ASP A 27 -7.75 22.32 6.34
CA ASP A 27 -9.15 22.75 6.38
C ASP A 27 -10.08 21.64 5.85
N SER A 28 -10.56 20.80 6.77
CA SER A 28 -11.50 19.70 6.49
C SER A 28 -12.91 20.18 6.14
N SER A 29 -13.23 21.48 6.31
CA SER A 29 -14.55 22.05 6.02
C SER A 29 -14.83 22.19 4.51
N LYS A 30 -13.80 22.08 3.68
CA LYS A 30 -13.90 22.10 2.20
C LYS A 30 -14.13 20.71 1.59
N SER A 31 -14.23 19.66 2.41
CA SER A 31 -14.56 18.31 1.93
C SER A 31 -16.04 18.22 1.59
N ILE A 32 -16.36 17.89 0.33
CA ILE A 32 -17.73 17.60 -0.13
C ILE A 32 -18.27 16.25 0.40
N PHE A 33 -17.44 15.47 1.10
CA PHE A 33 -17.83 14.21 1.74
C PHE A 33 -18.20 14.43 3.20
N ASN A 34 -19.37 13.92 3.60
CA ASN A 34 -19.81 13.89 4.99
C ASN A 34 -18.99 12.82 5.75
N ARG A 35 -17.79 13.22 6.18
CA ARG A 35 -16.88 12.35 6.92
C ARG A 35 -17.38 12.26 8.36
N SER A 36 -17.54 11.06 8.89
CA SER A 36 -17.80 10.83 10.32
C SER A 36 -16.64 11.41 11.13
N ALA A 37 -16.75 12.68 11.53
CA ALA A 37 -15.64 13.43 12.13
C ALA A 37 -15.35 13.03 13.59
N THR A 38 -16.22 12.25 14.23
CA THR A 38 -16.02 11.80 15.61
C THR A 38 -15.51 10.36 15.62
N PRO A 39 -14.27 10.11 16.08
CA PRO A 39 -13.77 8.77 16.31
C PRO A 39 -14.71 7.96 17.22
N LYS A 40 -15.19 6.79 16.77
CA LYS A 40 -16.08 5.93 17.57
C LYS A 40 -15.27 4.99 18.48
N ASN A 41 -13.99 4.76 18.18
CA ASN A 41 -13.09 3.91 18.95
C ASN A 41 -11.61 4.32 18.79
N VAL A 42 -10.69 3.63 19.48
CA VAL A 42 -9.25 3.96 19.46
C VAL A 42 -8.58 3.77 18.09
N PHE A 43 -9.07 2.85 17.25
CA PHE A 43 -8.59 2.71 15.87
C PHE A 43 -9.10 3.86 14.99
N ASP A 44 -10.37 4.27 15.12
CA ASP A 44 -10.88 5.45 14.41
C ASP A 44 -10.09 6.72 14.77
N ALA A 45 -9.69 6.86 16.04
CA ALA A 45 -8.89 7.99 16.51
C ALA A 45 -7.49 7.96 15.88
N TRP A 46 -6.90 6.77 15.76
CA TRP A 46 -5.63 6.59 15.08
C TRP A 46 -5.75 6.90 13.58
N LEU A 47 -6.82 6.46 12.90
CA LEU A 47 -7.09 6.80 11.50
C LEU A 47 -7.30 8.30 11.31
N TYR A 48 -8.05 8.95 12.19
CA TYR A 48 -8.26 10.39 12.14
C TYR A 48 -6.92 11.16 12.16
N LYS A 49 -6.02 10.80 13.08
CA LYS A 49 -4.68 11.42 13.17
C LYS A 49 -3.79 11.07 11.98
N ASN A 50 -3.70 9.80 11.62
CA ASN A 50 -2.68 9.29 10.70
C ASN A 50 -3.09 9.34 9.22
N TYR A 51 -4.38 9.45 8.92
CA TYR A 51 -4.93 9.49 7.56
C TYR A 51 -5.65 10.81 7.29
N ILE A 52 -6.70 11.13 8.06
CA ILE A 52 -7.54 12.31 7.78
C ILE A 52 -6.74 13.59 7.99
N LYS A 53 -6.14 13.79 9.17
CA LYS A 53 -5.38 15.00 9.49
C LYS A 53 -4.06 15.10 8.75
N SER A 54 -3.38 13.97 8.53
CA SER A 54 -2.07 13.95 7.87
C SER A 54 -2.15 14.10 6.35
N TYR A 55 -3.17 13.51 5.71
CA TYR A 55 -3.20 13.32 4.25
C TYR A 55 -4.58 13.57 3.61
N ASN A 56 -5.59 13.95 4.39
CA ASN A 56 -6.97 14.14 3.90
C ASN A 56 -7.63 12.86 3.34
N ILE A 57 -7.19 11.69 3.81
CA ILE A 57 -7.68 10.37 3.36
C ILE A 57 -8.69 9.83 4.37
N ASP A 58 -9.85 9.39 3.90
CA ASP A 58 -10.85 8.65 4.68
C ASP A 58 -10.65 7.13 4.47
N TYR A 59 -10.14 6.46 5.51
CA TYR A 59 -9.91 5.01 5.49
C TYR A 59 -11.15 4.27 6.01
N LYS A 60 -11.90 3.69 5.09
CA LYS A 60 -13.19 3.05 5.34
C LYS A 60 -13.04 1.54 5.41
N TYR A 61 -13.24 1.00 6.61
CA TYR A 61 -13.15 -0.45 6.86
C TYR A 61 -14.45 -1.09 7.34
N ARG A 62 -15.43 -0.30 7.77
CA ARG A 62 -16.75 -0.80 8.16
C ARG A 62 -17.61 -0.92 6.92
N MET A 63 -18.22 -2.08 6.74
CA MET A 63 -19.03 -2.37 5.55
C MET A 63 -20.23 -1.39 5.41
N GLU A 64 -20.79 -0.91 6.52
CA GLU A 64 -21.86 0.10 6.54
C GLU A 64 -21.43 1.48 5.99
N ASP A 65 -20.13 1.78 6.03
CA ASP A 65 -19.57 3.05 5.57
C ASP A 65 -19.04 2.97 4.12
N ILE A 66 -19.08 1.77 3.52
CA ILE A 66 -18.57 1.46 2.17
C ILE A 66 -19.73 1.41 1.19
N GLU A 67 -19.51 2.00 0.00
CA GLU A 67 -20.40 1.83 -1.14
C GLU A 67 -20.12 0.46 -1.77
N ILE A 68 -21.10 -0.43 -1.74
CA ILE A 68 -20.93 -1.83 -2.15
C ILE A 68 -21.70 -2.06 -3.44
N ASP A 69 -21.04 -2.71 -4.39
CA ASP A 69 -21.72 -3.29 -5.54
C ASP A 69 -22.48 -4.54 -5.07
N PHE A 70 -23.79 -4.41 -4.86
CA PHE A 70 -24.67 -5.50 -4.43
C PHE A 70 -24.76 -6.66 -5.42
N SER A 71 -24.25 -6.51 -6.65
CA SER A 71 -24.14 -7.62 -7.61
C SER A 71 -23.01 -8.59 -7.26
N LYS A 72 -22.08 -8.20 -6.38
CA LYS A 72 -20.93 -9.00 -5.99
C LYS A 72 -21.08 -9.56 -4.57
N ASN A 73 -20.68 -10.83 -4.39
CA ASN A 73 -20.64 -11.47 -3.07
C ASN A 73 -19.43 -10.98 -2.26
N LEU A 74 -19.55 -9.76 -1.72
CA LEU A 74 -18.50 -9.13 -0.93
C LEU A 74 -18.63 -9.45 0.57
N ALA A 75 -17.51 -9.70 1.23
CA ALA A 75 -17.44 -9.95 2.67
C ALA A 75 -16.64 -8.83 3.37
N PRO A 76 -16.99 -8.47 4.62
CA PRO A 76 -16.29 -7.44 5.37
C PRO A 76 -14.85 -7.83 5.65
N ALA A 77 -13.97 -6.83 5.73
CA ALA A 77 -12.61 -7.05 6.22
C ALA A 77 -12.63 -7.36 7.72
N GLU A 78 -11.89 -8.38 8.13
CA GLU A 78 -11.63 -8.63 9.55
C GLU A 78 -10.98 -7.40 10.19
N LEU A 79 -11.47 -7.01 11.36
CA LEU A 79 -11.03 -5.78 12.03
C LEU A 79 -9.51 -5.76 12.24
N GLU A 80 -8.94 -6.85 12.74
CA GLU A 80 -7.49 -6.99 12.95
C GLU A 80 -6.71 -6.86 11.64
N LYS A 81 -7.19 -7.46 10.55
CA LYS A 81 -6.54 -7.39 9.24
C LYS A 81 -6.59 -5.98 8.69
N SER A 82 -7.72 -5.28 8.86
CA SER A 82 -7.84 -3.89 8.45
C SER A 82 -6.93 -2.94 9.25
N MET A 83 -6.82 -3.13 10.56
CA MET A 83 -5.89 -2.41 11.42
C MET A 83 -4.44 -2.56 10.96
N LYS A 84 -4.02 -3.81 10.70
CA LYS A 84 -2.68 -4.12 10.20
C LYS A 84 -2.46 -3.50 8.83
N LEU A 85 -3.40 -3.66 7.90
CA LEU A 85 -3.30 -3.10 6.55
C LEU A 85 -3.17 -1.58 6.58
N ALA A 86 -3.90 -0.88 7.46
CA ALA A 86 -3.75 0.57 7.63
C ALA A 86 -2.33 0.95 8.04
N LYS A 87 -1.72 0.26 9.03
CA LYS A 87 -0.32 0.52 9.40
C LYS A 87 0.65 0.26 8.25
N ILE A 88 0.47 -0.85 7.52
CA ILE A 88 1.33 -1.21 6.38
C ILE A 88 1.21 -0.18 5.25
N ILE A 89 -0.01 0.21 4.85
CA ILE A 89 -0.26 1.21 3.81
C ILE A 89 0.41 2.54 4.18
N LYS A 90 0.21 3.00 5.42
CA LYS A 90 0.83 4.23 5.89
C LYS A 90 2.35 4.17 5.72
N HIS A 91 2.96 3.07 6.13
CA HIS A 91 4.41 2.92 6.15
C HIS A 91 5.03 2.70 4.77
N VAL A 92 4.47 1.78 3.96
CA VAL A 92 5.03 1.35 2.68
C VAL A 92 4.69 2.29 1.54
N TRP A 93 3.52 2.91 1.59
CA TRP A 93 3.03 3.76 0.50
C TRP A 93 3.07 5.24 0.89
N LEU A 94 2.28 5.67 1.88
CA LEU A 94 2.16 7.10 2.19
C LEU A 94 3.52 7.70 2.58
N GLU A 95 4.19 7.11 3.56
CA GLU A 95 5.49 7.59 4.04
C GLU A 95 6.62 7.42 3.02
N ALA A 96 6.54 6.43 2.11
CA ALA A 96 7.52 6.27 1.04
C ALA A 96 7.51 7.45 0.07
N TYR A 97 6.31 7.88 -0.35
CA TYR A 97 6.18 9.08 -1.18
C TYR A 97 6.47 10.37 -0.42
N VAL A 98 6.16 10.44 0.89
CA VAL A 98 6.59 11.58 1.72
C VAL A 98 8.12 11.67 1.77
N GLU A 99 8.82 10.54 1.92
CA GLU A 99 10.29 10.51 1.92
C GLU A 99 10.87 10.88 0.55
N ALA A 100 10.23 10.45 -0.54
CA ALA A 100 10.71 10.71 -1.90
C ALA A 100 10.38 12.12 -2.42
N ALA A 101 9.23 12.69 -2.06
CA ALA A 101 8.64 13.88 -2.68
C ALA A 101 8.18 14.96 -1.68
N GLY A 102 8.24 14.67 -0.38
CA GLY A 102 7.77 15.57 0.69
C GLY A 102 6.30 15.38 1.07
N PRO A 103 5.89 15.88 2.26
CA PRO A 103 4.54 15.70 2.79
C PRO A 103 3.45 16.39 1.96
N ASP A 104 3.76 17.55 1.39
CA ASP A 104 2.80 18.33 0.59
C ASP A 104 2.38 17.61 -0.69
N PHE A 105 3.29 16.84 -1.29
CA PHE A 105 2.99 16.00 -2.44
C PHE A 105 1.87 15.00 -2.12
N MET A 106 2.01 14.25 -1.02
CA MET A 106 0.97 13.28 -0.64
C MET A 106 -0.32 13.94 -0.17
N LYS A 107 -0.26 15.05 0.55
CA LYS A 107 -1.47 15.80 0.96
C LYS A 107 -2.29 16.29 -0.24
N LYS A 108 -1.62 16.63 -1.35
CA LYS A 108 -2.25 17.16 -2.54
C LYS A 108 -2.83 16.08 -3.46
N HIS A 109 -2.11 14.97 -3.63
CA HIS A 109 -2.42 14.00 -4.68
C HIS A 109 -2.99 12.68 -4.16
N ALA A 110 -2.98 12.42 -2.85
CA ALA A 110 -3.57 11.20 -2.31
C ALA A 110 -5.07 11.10 -2.63
N PRO A 111 -5.62 9.88 -2.82
CA PRO A 111 -7.04 9.68 -2.97
C PRO A 111 -7.77 10.13 -1.71
N ALA A 112 -8.97 10.69 -1.86
CA ALA A 112 -9.78 11.10 -0.73
C ALA A 112 -10.30 9.91 0.10
N ILE A 113 -10.46 8.73 -0.49
CA ILE A 113 -11.06 7.56 0.14
C ILE A 113 -10.24 6.29 -0.15
N LEU A 114 -9.96 5.51 0.89
CA LEU A 114 -9.54 4.11 0.78
C LEU A 114 -10.64 3.21 1.33
N GLN A 115 -11.23 2.34 0.50
CA GLN A 115 -12.23 1.37 0.93
C GLN A 115 -11.60 -0.01 1.07
N ILE A 116 -11.87 -0.69 2.19
CA ILE A 116 -11.19 -1.93 2.56
C ILE A 116 -12.21 -3.05 2.64
N ILE A 117 -12.08 -4.01 1.73
CA ILE A 117 -13.00 -5.13 1.57
C ILE A 117 -12.25 -6.44 1.84
N GLY A 118 -12.89 -7.33 2.59
CA GLY A 118 -12.28 -8.56 3.07
C GLY A 118 -12.13 -9.60 1.98
N SER A 119 -13.15 -9.75 1.13
CA SER A 119 -13.25 -10.76 0.08
C SER A 119 -12.59 -10.35 -1.25
N ALA A 120 -12.42 -11.31 -2.16
CA ALA A 120 -12.22 -11.04 -3.58
C ALA A 120 -13.46 -10.37 -4.20
N SER A 121 -13.27 -9.58 -5.25
CA SER A 121 -14.34 -9.16 -6.17
C SER A 121 -14.23 -9.95 -7.47
N TRP A 122 -14.99 -11.04 -7.58
CA TRP A 122 -15.04 -11.87 -8.79
C TRP A 122 -15.82 -11.18 -9.91
N ASN A 123 -15.28 -11.21 -11.12
CA ASN A 123 -15.95 -10.72 -12.33
C ASN A 123 -16.59 -11.87 -13.10
N GLU A 124 -17.58 -11.55 -13.94
CA GLU A 124 -18.11 -12.48 -14.94
C GLU A 124 -16.99 -12.89 -15.91
N GLY A 125 -16.50 -14.13 -15.79
CA GLY A 125 -15.31 -14.62 -16.49
C GLY A 125 -14.20 -15.17 -15.59
N GLY A 126 -14.36 -15.10 -14.26
CA GLY A 126 -13.46 -15.74 -13.30
C GLY A 126 -12.18 -14.97 -12.97
N THR A 127 -12.06 -13.72 -13.44
CA THR A 127 -10.99 -12.81 -13.04
C THR A 127 -11.34 -12.09 -11.73
N ILE A 128 -10.33 -11.64 -10.99
CA ILE A 128 -10.50 -10.91 -9.73
C ILE A 128 -10.19 -9.43 -9.97
N THR A 129 -11.07 -8.56 -9.51
CA THR A 129 -10.77 -7.13 -9.36
C THR A 129 -10.02 -6.93 -8.05
N LEU A 130 -8.77 -6.47 -8.14
CA LEU A 130 -7.89 -6.26 -6.98
C LEU A 130 -8.04 -4.84 -6.41
N GLY A 131 -8.50 -3.90 -7.23
CA GLY A 131 -9.01 -2.61 -6.81
C GLY A 131 -9.65 -1.84 -7.96
N THR A 132 -10.26 -0.71 -7.62
CA THR A 132 -10.95 0.18 -8.57
C THR A 132 -10.71 1.62 -8.15
N ALA A 133 -10.53 2.53 -9.11
CA ALA A 133 -10.60 3.96 -8.85
C ALA A 133 -11.75 4.64 -9.59
N GLU A 134 -12.46 5.52 -8.87
CA GLU A 134 -13.46 6.41 -9.44
C GLU A 134 -12.87 7.82 -9.52
N GLY A 135 -12.35 8.19 -10.70
CA GLY A 135 -11.87 9.55 -10.98
C GLY A 135 -10.78 10.05 -10.04
N GLY A 136 -9.91 9.16 -9.57
CA GLY A 136 -8.81 9.51 -8.65
C GLY A 136 -9.23 9.79 -7.20
N LEU A 137 -10.53 9.77 -6.91
CA LEU A 137 -11.08 10.12 -5.62
C LEU A 137 -11.01 8.97 -4.60
N LYS A 138 -11.19 7.74 -5.06
CA LYS A 138 -11.45 6.56 -4.23
C LYS A 138 -10.60 5.41 -4.75
N ILE A 139 -9.93 4.67 -3.88
CA ILE A 139 -9.32 3.37 -4.19
C ILE A 139 -9.98 2.32 -3.31
N THR A 140 -10.50 1.27 -3.92
CA THR A 140 -11.03 0.10 -3.20
C THR A 140 -9.98 -1.02 -3.21
N LEU A 141 -9.69 -1.60 -2.05
CA LEU A 141 -8.77 -2.72 -1.87
C LEU A 141 -9.54 -3.96 -1.44
N TYR A 142 -9.45 -5.02 -2.25
CA TYR A 142 -10.05 -6.32 -1.98
C TYR A 142 -9.04 -7.24 -1.30
N MET A 143 -9.47 -8.45 -0.95
CA MET A 143 -8.59 -9.51 -0.43
C MET A 143 -7.95 -9.24 0.95
N THR A 144 -8.46 -8.28 1.73
CA THR A 144 -7.86 -7.92 3.03
C THR A 144 -7.77 -9.10 4.00
N ASN A 145 -8.69 -10.06 3.93
CA ASN A 145 -8.67 -11.22 4.83
C ASN A 145 -7.52 -12.20 4.50
N TRP A 146 -6.96 -12.15 3.28
CA TRP A 146 -5.75 -12.89 2.89
C TRP A 146 -4.45 -12.15 3.18
N LEU A 147 -4.50 -11.03 3.91
CA LEU A 147 -3.30 -10.27 4.28
C LEU A 147 -2.30 -11.15 5.03
N ASN A 148 -1.12 -11.30 4.43
CA ASN A 148 0.07 -11.90 5.02
C ASN A 148 1.26 -10.93 4.92
N PRO A 149 1.58 -10.18 6.00
CA PRO A 149 2.63 -9.18 5.98
C PRO A 149 4.06 -9.73 5.76
N LYS A 150 4.23 -11.06 5.85
CA LYS A 150 5.52 -11.73 5.62
C LYS A 150 5.74 -12.11 4.16
N ASP A 151 4.69 -12.07 3.34
CA ASP A 151 4.74 -12.43 1.93
C ASP A 151 4.69 -11.15 1.08
N ILE A 152 5.86 -10.57 0.83
CA ILE A 152 6.00 -9.34 0.05
C ILE A 152 5.42 -9.50 -1.36
N GLY A 153 5.61 -10.66 -1.98
CA GLY A 153 5.07 -10.96 -3.30
C GLY A 153 3.55 -10.82 -3.31
N LYS A 154 2.85 -11.46 -2.37
CA LYS A 154 1.39 -11.33 -2.25
C LYS A 154 0.93 -9.94 -1.82
N MET A 155 1.68 -9.24 -0.96
CA MET A 155 1.36 -7.86 -0.61
C MET A 155 1.39 -6.95 -1.84
N ASN A 156 2.41 -7.10 -2.69
CA ASN A 156 2.52 -6.38 -3.95
C ASN A 156 1.39 -6.76 -4.92
N GLU A 157 1.13 -8.06 -5.07
CA GLU A 157 0.08 -8.58 -5.95
C GLU A 157 -1.30 -8.06 -5.56
N TYR A 158 -1.68 -8.17 -4.29
CA TYR A 158 -3.05 -7.87 -3.85
C TYR A 158 -3.30 -6.39 -3.59
N PHE A 159 -2.28 -5.64 -3.16
CA PHE A 159 -2.49 -4.26 -2.68
C PHE A 159 -1.60 -3.26 -3.43
N PHE A 160 -0.28 -3.37 -3.28
CA PHE A 160 0.60 -2.24 -3.59
C PHE A 160 0.76 -1.97 -5.08
N LYS A 161 0.78 -2.99 -5.95
CA LYS A 161 0.80 -2.76 -7.41
C LYS A 161 -0.44 -1.96 -7.84
N THR A 162 -1.61 -2.35 -7.37
CA THR A 162 -2.88 -1.63 -7.64
C THR A 162 -2.85 -0.22 -7.08
N MET A 163 -2.36 -0.02 -5.85
CA MET A 163 -2.29 1.31 -5.25
C MET A 163 -1.35 2.24 -6.02
N HIS A 164 -0.17 1.76 -6.43
CA HIS A 164 0.75 2.54 -7.26
C HIS A 164 0.18 2.80 -8.67
N HIS A 165 -0.55 1.83 -9.24
CA HIS A 165 -1.23 1.97 -10.52
C HIS A 165 -2.26 3.11 -10.47
N GLU A 166 -3.22 3.04 -9.55
CA GLU A 166 -4.26 4.06 -9.44
C GLU A 166 -3.70 5.43 -9.05
N PHE A 167 -2.68 5.47 -8.18
CA PHE A 167 -2.02 6.73 -7.83
C PHE A 167 -1.33 7.36 -9.04
N THR A 168 -0.74 6.55 -9.92
CA THR A 168 -0.13 7.07 -11.14
C THR A 168 -1.19 7.65 -12.09
N HIS A 169 -2.37 7.04 -12.19
CA HIS A 169 -3.50 7.63 -12.91
C HIS A 169 -3.91 9.00 -12.35
N ILE A 170 -3.97 9.16 -11.02
CA ILE A 170 -4.25 10.47 -10.39
C ILE A 170 -3.24 11.53 -10.84
N LEU A 171 -1.95 11.20 -10.79
CA LEU A 171 -0.90 12.12 -11.24
C LEU A 171 -1.08 12.48 -12.72
N GLN A 172 -1.35 11.51 -13.58
CA GLN A 172 -1.55 11.76 -15.02
C GLN A 172 -2.80 12.59 -15.33
N GLN A 173 -3.85 12.50 -14.51
CA GLN A 173 -5.03 13.35 -14.62
C GLN A 173 -4.71 14.82 -14.30
N ASP A 174 -3.83 15.06 -13.31
CA ASP A 174 -3.39 16.40 -12.94
C ASP A 174 -2.42 17.00 -13.98
N ILE A 175 -1.40 16.25 -14.39
CA ILE A 175 -0.46 16.65 -15.43
C ILE A 175 -0.17 15.45 -16.33
N ASN A 176 -0.64 15.52 -17.57
CA ASN A 176 -0.53 14.45 -18.54
C ASN A 176 0.94 14.08 -18.86
N TYR A 177 1.16 12.82 -19.24
CA TYR A 177 2.47 12.28 -19.59
C TYR A 177 2.87 12.63 -21.05
N PRO A 178 4.16 12.49 -21.41
CA PRO A 178 4.64 12.87 -22.74
C PRO A 178 4.02 12.02 -23.85
N GLN A 179 3.40 12.67 -24.84
CA GLN A 179 2.59 12.00 -25.87
C GLN A 179 3.44 11.16 -26.84
N GLU A 180 4.75 11.41 -26.94
CA GLU A 180 5.68 10.57 -27.68
C GLU A 180 5.75 9.13 -27.15
N TYR A 181 5.38 8.89 -25.88
CA TYR A 181 5.28 7.55 -25.31
C TYR A 181 4.30 6.68 -26.11
N ASN A 182 3.18 7.25 -26.55
CA ASN A 182 2.11 6.55 -27.26
C ASN A 182 2.60 5.92 -28.58
N LEU A 183 3.64 6.49 -29.17
CA LEU A 183 4.17 6.09 -30.47
C LEU A 183 5.04 4.82 -30.40
N ILE A 184 5.57 4.45 -29.22
CA ILE A 184 6.54 3.35 -29.09
C ILE A 184 5.92 1.98 -29.44
N SER A 185 4.65 1.79 -29.06
CA SER A 185 3.89 0.54 -29.26
C SER A 185 2.52 0.78 -29.92
N ALA A 186 2.37 1.87 -30.69
CA ALA A 186 1.09 2.31 -31.24
C ALA A 186 0.33 1.19 -31.99
N GLU A 187 1.04 0.40 -32.80
CA GLU A 187 0.46 -0.68 -33.61
C GLU A 187 0.13 -1.95 -32.81
N ASP A 188 0.62 -2.05 -31.57
CA ASP A 188 0.58 -3.27 -30.76
C ASP A 188 -0.52 -3.26 -29.68
N TYR A 189 -1.10 -2.09 -29.37
CA TYR A 189 -2.17 -1.95 -28.40
C TYR A 189 -3.45 -2.67 -28.82
N ARG A 190 -4.12 -3.32 -27.87
CA ARG A 190 -5.38 -4.05 -28.07
C ARG A 190 -6.33 -3.76 -26.91
N PRO A 191 -7.22 -2.77 -27.03
CA PRO A 191 -8.19 -2.44 -25.97
C PRO A 191 -9.06 -3.64 -25.58
N SER A 192 -9.38 -4.49 -26.57
CA SER A 192 -9.98 -5.81 -26.38
C SER A 192 -8.97 -6.91 -26.73
N GLY A 193 -8.80 -7.89 -25.84
CA GLY A 193 -7.98 -9.09 -26.10
C GLY A 193 -6.57 -9.05 -25.54
N TRP A 194 -6.19 -7.99 -24.81
CA TRP A 194 -4.94 -7.95 -24.05
C TRP A 194 -4.82 -9.13 -23.07
N GLN A 195 -5.95 -9.57 -22.48
CA GLN A 195 -6.03 -10.70 -21.56
C GLN A 195 -5.72 -12.06 -22.20
N ASN A 196 -5.76 -12.14 -23.53
CA ASN A 196 -5.46 -13.36 -24.28
C ASN A 196 -3.96 -13.51 -24.57
N ARG A 197 -3.14 -12.49 -24.22
CA ARG A 197 -1.69 -12.54 -24.36
C ARG A 197 -1.06 -13.06 -23.06
N SER A 198 -0.17 -14.04 -23.19
CA SER A 198 0.75 -14.39 -22.11
C SER A 198 1.72 -13.22 -21.83
N LEU A 199 2.32 -13.21 -20.64
CA LEU A 199 3.36 -12.23 -20.28
C LEU A 199 4.51 -12.22 -21.30
N LYS A 200 4.94 -13.39 -21.79
CA LYS A 200 6.00 -13.51 -22.80
C LYS A 200 5.62 -12.85 -24.13
N GLN A 201 4.39 -13.08 -24.61
CA GLN A 201 3.91 -12.45 -25.84
C GLN A 201 3.78 -10.93 -25.68
N ALA A 202 3.31 -10.46 -24.53
CA ALA A 202 3.20 -9.04 -24.23
C ALA A 202 4.59 -8.37 -24.15
N SER A 203 5.55 -8.99 -23.47
CA SER A 203 6.89 -8.43 -23.32
C SER A 203 7.66 -8.37 -24.63
N GLN A 204 7.47 -9.34 -25.53
CA GLN A 204 8.02 -9.30 -26.89
C GLN A 204 7.53 -8.09 -27.72
N LEU A 205 6.35 -7.57 -27.40
CA LEU A 205 5.78 -6.35 -28.00
C LEU A 205 6.17 -5.06 -27.25
N GLY A 206 6.94 -5.20 -26.17
CA GLY A 206 7.40 -4.09 -25.34
C GLY A 206 6.44 -3.69 -24.22
N PHE A 207 5.56 -4.58 -23.75
CA PHE A 207 4.66 -4.34 -22.62
C PHE A 207 5.14 -5.07 -21.35
N ILE A 208 5.17 -4.38 -20.21
CA ILE A 208 5.67 -4.95 -18.95
C ILE A 208 4.71 -6.00 -18.35
N THR A 209 3.42 -5.87 -18.65
CA THR A 209 2.35 -6.83 -18.32
C THR A 209 1.45 -7.01 -19.55
N PRO A 210 0.63 -8.07 -19.62
CA PRO A 210 -0.42 -8.17 -20.63
C PRO A 210 -1.36 -6.95 -20.63
N TYR A 211 -1.72 -6.43 -19.44
CA TYR A 211 -2.63 -5.30 -19.29
C TYR A 211 -2.06 -3.98 -19.82
N ALA A 212 -0.75 -3.75 -19.68
CA ALA A 212 -0.05 -2.63 -20.33
C ALA A 212 -0.27 -2.59 -21.86
N GLY A 213 -0.57 -3.74 -22.48
CA GLY A 213 -0.90 -3.82 -23.91
C GLY A 213 -2.32 -3.39 -24.28
N SER A 214 -3.14 -2.96 -23.32
CA SER A 214 -4.53 -2.52 -23.57
C SER A 214 -4.57 -1.17 -24.29
N MET A 215 -3.90 -0.16 -23.74
CA MET A 215 -3.79 1.20 -24.28
C MET A 215 -2.62 1.95 -23.64
N ALA A 216 -2.21 3.07 -24.25
CA ALA A 216 -0.97 3.75 -23.88
C ALA A 216 -0.94 4.34 -22.46
N VAL A 217 -2.08 4.83 -21.95
CA VAL A 217 -2.16 5.35 -20.57
C VAL A 217 -1.95 4.23 -19.54
N GLU A 218 -2.56 3.06 -19.77
CA GLU A 218 -2.36 1.88 -18.94
C GLU A 218 -0.93 1.35 -19.03
N ASP A 219 -0.30 1.46 -20.19
CA ASP A 219 1.08 1.03 -20.41
C ASP A 219 2.09 1.79 -19.54
N ILE A 220 2.07 3.12 -19.62
CA ILE A 220 2.98 3.95 -18.81
C ILE A 220 2.66 3.81 -17.32
N THR A 221 1.39 3.67 -16.96
CA THR A 221 0.95 3.42 -15.58
C THR A 221 1.47 2.09 -15.06
N GLU A 222 1.31 1.01 -15.84
CA GLU A 222 1.82 -0.33 -15.49
C GLU A 222 3.34 -0.35 -15.40
N ILE A 223 4.06 0.31 -16.31
CA ILE A 223 5.52 0.45 -16.18
C ILE A 223 5.88 1.17 -14.89
N THR A 224 5.17 2.24 -14.53
CA THR A 224 5.45 3.00 -13.30
C THR A 224 5.24 2.15 -12.06
N CYS A 225 4.09 1.46 -11.92
CA CYS A 225 3.83 0.65 -10.73
C CYS A 225 4.71 -0.60 -10.66
N CYS A 226 4.91 -1.32 -11.78
CA CYS A 226 5.80 -2.47 -11.82
C CYS A 226 7.25 -2.08 -11.53
N TYR A 227 7.71 -0.91 -11.98
CA TYR A 227 9.06 -0.45 -11.69
C TYR A 227 9.33 -0.36 -10.18
N VAL A 228 8.35 0.17 -9.44
CA VAL A 228 8.42 0.39 -8.00
C VAL A 228 8.23 -0.90 -7.20
N THR A 229 7.36 -1.82 -7.66
CA THR A 229 7.01 -3.02 -6.90
C THR A 229 7.82 -4.26 -7.24
N TYR A 230 8.27 -4.41 -8.49
CA TYR A 230 9.01 -5.60 -8.91
C TYR A 230 10.42 -5.59 -8.31
N THR A 231 10.83 -6.75 -7.81
CA THR A 231 12.23 -7.04 -7.56
C THR A 231 13.06 -6.90 -8.84
N GLN A 232 14.38 -6.81 -8.68
CA GLN A 232 15.27 -6.75 -9.83
C GLN A 232 15.17 -8.03 -10.68
N GLU A 233 15.03 -9.19 -10.04
CA GLU A 233 14.89 -10.49 -10.70
C GLU A 233 13.61 -10.58 -11.54
N GLU A 234 12.47 -10.14 -11.01
CA GLU A 234 11.20 -10.11 -11.75
C GLU A 234 11.28 -9.16 -12.95
N TRP A 235 11.87 -7.97 -12.75
CA TRP A 235 12.08 -7.01 -13.83
C TRP A 235 12.96 -7.59 -14.94
N ASP A 236 14.11 -8.14 -14.59
CA ASP A 236 15.07 -8.73 -15.52
C ASP A 236 14.49 -9.95 -16.25
N THR A 237 13.66 -10.74 -15.56
CA THR A 237 12.92 -11.85 -16.17
C THR A 237 12.00 -11.36 -17.30
N VAL A 238 11.28 -10.26 -17.10
CA VAL A 238 10.44 -9.68 -18.16
C VAL A 238 11.29 -9.16 -19.32
N LEU A 239 12.41 -8.47 -19.04
CA LEU A 239 13.34 -8.00 -20.07
C LEU A 239 13.95 -9.16 -20.87
N GLN A 240 14.23 -10.29 -20.23
CA GLN A 240 14.73 -11.49 -20.90
C GLN A 240 13.66 -12.09 -21.82
N MET A 241 12.42 -12.22 -21.35
CA MET A 241 11.31 -12.70 -22.17
C MET A 241 11.04 -11.81 -23.40
N ALA A 242 11.27 -10.51 -23.26
CA ALA A 242 11.02 -9.52 -24.30
C ALA A 242 11.92 -9.69 -25.54
N GLY A 243 13.09 -10.32 -25.39
CA GLY A 243 14.11 -10.37 -26.45
C GLY A 243 14.58 -8.97 -26.86
N GLU A 244 15.35 -8.87 -27.94
CA GLU A 244 16.02 -7.63 -28.33
C GLU A 244 15.04 -6.48 -28.64
N SER A 245 14.03 -6.73 -29.50
CA SER A 245 13.07 -5.71 -29.94
C SER A 245 12.17 -5.22 -28.79
N GLY A 246 11.58 -6.15 -28.04
CA GLY A 246 10.72 -5.82 -26.91
C GLY A 246 11.48 -5.12 -25.78
N ARG A 247 12.71 -5.57 -25.49
CA ARG A 247 13.58 -4.93 -24.49
C ARG A 247 13.89 -3.48 -24.84
N LYS A 248 14.25 -3.20 -26.11
CA LYS A 248 14.51 -1.82 -26.56
C LYS A 248 13.30 -0.91 -26.35
N LYS A 249 12.09 -1.39 -26.63
CA LYS A 249 10.84 -0.66 -26.36
C LYS A 249 10.63 -0.42 -24.86
N LEU A 250 10.80 -1.45 -24.03
CA LEU A 250 10.66 -1.35 -22.57
C LEU A 250 11.66 -0.36 -21.95
N GLU A 251 12.92 -0.40 -22.39
CA GLU A 251 13.97 0.51 -21.94
C GLU A 251 13.67 1.96 -22.35
N GLN A 252 13.22 2.18 -23.59
CA GLN A 252 12.80 3.51 -24.05
C GLN A 252 11.61 4.05 -23.25
N LYS A 253 10.58 3.23 -23.01
CA LYS A 253 9.41 3.59 -22.19
C LYS A 253 9.81 3.90 -20.75
N THR A 254 10.67 3.09 -20.17
CA THR A 254 11.19 3.29 -18.80
C THR A 254 11.96 4.61 -18.70
N ALA A 255 12.77 4.96 -19.70
CA ALA A 255 13.48 6.23 -19.74
C ALA A 255 12.52 7.44 -19.80
N ILE A 256 11.48 7.38 -20.63
CA ILE A 256 10.45 8.43 -20.69
C ILE A 256 9.71 8.55 -19.36
N MET A 257 9.28 7.43 -18.77
CA MET A 257 8.60 7.40 -17.48
C MET A 257 9.47 8.05 -16.39
N LYS A 258 10.74 7.64 -16.26
CA LYS A 258 11.67 8.22 -15.29
C LYS A 258 11.84 9.72 -15.48
N LYS A 259 12.01 10.16 -16.73
CA LYS A 259 12.16 11.59 -17.06
C LYS A 259 10.89 12.37 -16.68
N TYR A 260 9.72 11.85 -17.03
CA TYR A 260 8.43 12.46 -16.67
C TYR A 260 8.27 12.59 -15.15
N MET A 261 8.50 11.51 -14.40
CA MET A 261 8.41 11.53 -12.94
C MET A 261 9.40 12.51 -12.29
N GLN A 262 10.62 12.58 -12.82
CA GLN A 262 11.64 13.49 -12.32
C GLN A 262 11.34 14.97 -12.66
N GLU A 263 10.97 15.26 -13.91
CA GLU A 263 10.82 16.64 -14.37
C GLU A 263 9.50 17.26 -13.91
N VAL A 264 8.41 16.50 -13.92
CA VAL A 264 7.08 16.98 -13.57
C VAL A 264 6.84 16.87 -12.06
N TRP A 265 7.10 15.70 -11.48
CA TRP A 265 6.75 15.39 -10.09
C TRP A 265 7.90 15.51 -9.11
N LYS A 266 9.13 15.75 -9.60
CA LYS A 266 10.36 15.79 -8.79
C LYS A 266 10.62 14.48 -8.05
N ILE A 267 10.15 13.36 -8.60
CA ILE A 267 10.32 12.02 -8.05
C ILE A 267 11.40 11.29 -8.83
N ASP A 268 12.50 10.96 -8.15
CA ASP A 268 13.47 10.00 -8.64
C ASP A 268 12.89 8.58 -8.43
N MET A 269 12.55 7.91 -9.52
CA MET A 269 11.94 6.58 -9.50
C MET A 269 12.88 5.48 -9.02
N ASP A 270 14.20 5.63 -9.19
CA ASP A 270 15.18 4.69 -8.64
C ASP A 270 15.26 4.82 -7.12
N ASN A 271 15.20 6.06 -6.62
CA ASN A 271 15.14 6.32 -5.19
C ASN A 271 13.82 5.84 -4.59
N LEU A 272 12.68 6.14 -5.21
CA LEU A 272 11.36 5.69 -4.77
C LEU A 272 11.30 4.16 -4.67
N LYS A 273 11.79 3.45 -5.71
CA LYS A 273 11.90 1.98 -5.68
C LYS A 273 12.67 1.51 -4.46
N LYS A 274 13.87 2.05 -4.21
CA LYS A 274 14.69 1.68 -3.05
C LYS A 274 13.94 1.90 -1.73
N ILE A 275 13.27 3.05 -1.58
CA ILE A 275 12.50 3.40 -0.39
C ILE A 275 11.35 2.42 -0.16
N VAL A 276 10.56 2.14 -1.20
CA VAL A 276 9.41 1.21 -1.10
C VAL A 276 9.89 -0.20 -0.74
N HIS A 277 10.92 -0.71 -1.42
CA HIS A 277 11.48 -2.03 -1.09
C HIS A 277 12.06 -2.08 0.33
N ARG A 278 12.72 -1.02 0.81
CA ARG A 278 13.22 -0.93 2.19
C ARG A 278 12.06 -1.03 3.19
N ARG A 279 11.05 -0.18 3.04
CA ARG A 279 9.86 -0.10 3.91
C ARG A 279 9.04 -1.39 3.88
N MET A 280 8.94 -2.05 2.73
CA MET A 280 8.29 -3.34 2.62
C MET A 280 9.00 -4.43 3.41
N ASN A 281 10.35 -4.40 3.45
CA ASN A 281 11.12 -5.33 4.29
C ASN A 281 11.00 -4.99 5.78
N GLU A 282 10.92 -3.70 6.14
CA GLU A 282 10.71 -3.25 7.52
C GLU A 282 9.38 -3.82 8.09
N VAL A 283 8.31 -3.90 7.28
CA VAL A 283 7.01 -4.47 7.67
C VAL A 283 7.11 -5.86 8.29
N ILE A 284 8.04 -6.70 7.82
CA ILE A 284 8.21 -8.08 8.31
C ILE A 284 8.53 -8.10 9.81
N GLN A 285 9.21 -7.06 10.32
CA GLN A 285 9.67 -6.94 11.70
C GLN A 285 8.85 -5.92 12.52
N MET A 286 7.96 -5.17 11.89
CA MET A 286 7.17 -4.14 12.56
C MET A 286 6.07 -4.73 13.45
N SER A 287 5.79 -4.06 14.58
CA SER A 287 4.54 -4.30 15.31
C SER A 287 3.37 -3.65 14.57
N LEU A 288 2.55 -4.48 13.94
CA LEU A 288 1.40 -4.05 13.15
C LEU A 288 0.11 -3.87 13.97
N MET A 289 0.19 -4.04 15.28
CA MET A 289 -0.90 -3.79 16.21
C MET A 289 -0.44 -2.77 17.25
N GLU A 290 -1.32 -1.83 17.61
CA GLU A 290 -1.15 -1.02 18.82
C GLU A 290 -1.74 -1.76 20.03
N PRO A 291 -1.13 -1.65 21.23
CA PRO A 291 -1.66 -2.29 22.44
C PRO A 291 -3.12 -1.95 22.73
N GLU A 292 -3.52 -0.69 22.54
CA GLU A 292 -4.89 -0.22 22.74
C GLU A 292 -5.91 -0.87 21.78
N TRP A 293 -5.47 -1.37 20.62
CA TRP A 293 -6.35 -2.01 19.65
C TRP A 293 -6.74 -3.43 20.06
N GLU A 294 -5.93 -4.11 20.88
CA GLU A 294 -6.21 -5.50 21.29
C GLU A 294 -7.56 -5.63 21.99
N ALA A 295 -7.95 -4.62 22.78
CA ALA A 295 -9.25 -4.58 23.46
C ALA A 295 -10.45 -4.58 22.48
N LEU A 296 -10.27 -4.05 21.27
CA LEU A 296 -11.33 -4.02 20.25
C LEU A 296 -11.58 -5.40 19.62
N LEU A 297 -10.61 -6.31 19.70
CA LEU A 297 -10.69 -7.66 19.14
C LEU A 297 -11.30 -8.68 20.12
N SER A 298 -11.53 -8.27 21.37
CA SER A 298 -12.10 -9.12 22.43
C SER A 298 -13.18 -8.36 23.20
N PRO A 299 -14.33 -8.03 22.57
CA PRO A 299 -15.34 -7.16 23.14
C PRO A 299 -16.07 -7.72 24.40
N GLY A 300 -15.63 -8.85 24.95
CA GLY A 300 -16.15 -9.46 26.18
C GLY A 300 -15.24 -9.35 27.42
N ILE A 301 -14.04 -8.74 27.32
CA ILE A 301 -13.13 -8.55 28.46
C ILE A 301 -12.97 -7.04 28.69
N SER A 302 -13.85 -6.46 29.50
CA SER A 302 -13.84 -5.03 29.82
C SER A 302 -12.81 -4.64 30.88
N ASP A 303 -12.12 -5.61 31.50
CA ASP A 303 -11.08 -5.36 32.50
C ASP A 303 -9.67 -5.42 31.86
N PRO A 304 -8.93 -4.30 31.83
CA PRO A 304 -7.55 -4.23 31.34
C PRO A 304 -6.61 -5.24 32.00
N LYS A 305 -6.83 -5.61 33.27
CA LYS A 305 -6.02 -6.62 33.96
C LYS A 305 -6.26 -8.03 33.42
N ALA A 306 -7.50 -8.35 33.07
CA ALA A 306 -7.86 -9.63 32.47
C ALA A 306 -7.34 -9.74 31.02
N ALA A 307 -7.35 -8.63 30.26
CA ALA A 307 -6.72 -8.58 28.94
C ALA A 307 -5.20 -8.79 29.02
N ALA A 308 -4.51 -8.11 29.94
CA ALA A 308 -3.08 -8.27 30.17
C ALA A 308 -2.72 -9.68 30.66
N ALA A 309 -3.53 -10.29 31.54
CA ALA A 309 -3.34 -11.66 31.98
C ALA A 309 -3.53 -12.68 30.85
N LEU A 310 -4.54 -12.47 29.98
CA LEU A 310 -4.73 -13.29 28.80
C LEU A 310 -3.57 -13.13 27.80
N GLN A 311 -2.99 -11.93 27.69
CA GLN A 311 -1.83 -11.66 26.85
C GLN A 311 -0.58 -12.41 27.36
N LEU A 312 -0.31 -12.33 28.66
CA LEU A 312 0.75 -13.10 29.32
C LEU A 312 0.55 -14.60 29.11
N LEU A 313 -0.67 -15.10 29.30
CA LEU A 313 -1.00 -16.51 29.08
C LEU A 313 -0.80 -16.93 27.61
N LYS A 314 -1.21 -16.10 26.63
CA LYS A 314 -0.98 -16.37 25.20
C LYS A 314 0.50 -16.36 24.84
N GLN A 315 1.30 -15.46 25.42
CA GLN A 315 2.76 -15.43 25.22
C GLN A 315 3.43 -16.64 25.84
N GLN A 316 3.03 -17.01 27.06
CA GLN A 316 3.49 -18.20 27.76
C GLN A 316 3.19 -19.46 26.94
N LEU A 317 1.95 -19.64 26.48
CA LEU A 317 1.56 -20.80 25.67
C LEU A 317 2.33 -20.88 24.34
N LYS A 318 2.63 -19.75 23.70
CA LYS A 318 3.47 -19.75 22.49
C LYS A 318 4.92 -20.13 22.77
N ALA A 319 5.45 -19.77 23.93
CA ALA A 319 6.80 -20.14 24.35
C ALA A 319 6.88 -21.62 24.77
N ASP A 320 5.84 -22.13 25.42
CA ASP A 320 5.78 -23.49 25.96
C ASP A 320 5.49 -24.54 24.87
N TYR A 321 4.84 -24.16 23.77
CA TYR A 321 4.47 -25.06 22.66
C TYR A 321 5.00 -24.61 21.29
N PRO A 322 6.32 -24.46 21.11
CA PRO A 322 6.90 -23.96 19.87
C PRO A 322 6.70 -24.91 18.68
N GLU A 323 6.70 -26.22 18.91
CA GLU A 323 6.49 -27.24 17.88
C GLU A 323 5.04 -27.29 17.36
N ALA A 324 4.07 -27.06 18.25
CA ALA A 324 2.66 -26.94 17.86
C ALA A 324 2.45 -25.69 16.99
N LEU A 325 3.10 -24.58 17.33
CA LEU A 325 3.05 -23.35 16.55
C LEU A 325 3.69 -23.53 15.16
N ASP A 326 4.79 -24.27 15.06
CA ASP A 326 5.43 -24.60 13.78
C ASP A 326 4.58 -25.54 12.91
N LYS A 327 3.99 -26.59 13.51
CA LYS A 327 3.02 -27.48 12.84
C LYS A 327 1.80 -26.68 12.35
N MET A 328 1.28 -25.76 13.15
CA MET A 328 0.17 -24.89 12.77
C MET A 328 0.52 -23.97 11.60
N ASN A 329 1.68 -23.30 11.64
CA ASN A 329 2.09 -22.38 10.56
C ASN A 329 2.34 -23.11 9.23
N LYS A 330 2.73 -24.39 9.29
CA LYS A 330 2.94 -25.25 8.12
C LYS A 330 1.67 -25.97 7.64
N HIS A 331 0.57 -25.91 8.40
CA HIS A 331 -0.67 -26.55 8.02
C HIS A 331 -1.28 -25.87 6.78
N LYS A 332 -1.77 -26.65 5.82
CA LYS A 332 -2.28 -26.15 4.52
C LYS A 332 -3.42 -25.13 4.66
N ASP A 333 -4.18 -25.25 5.75
CA ASP A 333 -5.33 -24.40 6.09
C ASP A 333 -5.05 -23.46 7.27
N CYS A 334 -3.78 -23.16 7.58
CA CYS A 334 -3.41 -22.29 8.70
C CYS A 334 -4.06 -20.89 8.62
N CYS A 335 -4.46 -20.47 7.42
CA CYS A 335 -5.19 -19.24 7.16
C CYS A 335 -6.71 -19.31 7.48
N GLN A 336 -7.25 -20.46 7.88
CA GLN A 336 -8.70 -20.68 8.10
C GLN A 336 -9.07 -21.09 9.54
N ILE A 337 -8.10 -21.25 10.44
CA ILE A 337 -8.35 -21.78 11.77
C ILE A 337 -8.59 -20.63 12.77
N HIS A 338 -9.85 -20.40 13.15
CA HIS A 338 -10.20 -19.60 14.33
C HIS A 338 -9.74 -20.31 15.62
N ASN A 339 -9.39 -19.55 16.66
CA ASN A 339 -8.92 -20.08 17.97
C ASN A 339 -9.85 -21.13 18.61
N ALA A 340 -11.14 -21.17 18.27
CA ALA A 340 -12.09 -22.17 18.77
C ALA A 340 -11.92 -23.56 18.13
N ASN A 341 -11.35 -23.65 16.93
CA ASN A 341 -11.09 -24.91 16.22
C ASN A 341 -9.75 -25.54 16.62
N LEU A 342 -8.90 -24.83 17.37
CA LEU A 342 -7.58 -25.30 17.80
C LEU A 342 -7.65 -26.51 18.74
N ILE A 343 -8.64 -26.53 19.65
CA ILE A 343 -8.78 -27.60 20.65
C ILE A 343 -9.10 -28.93 19.96
N ASN A 344 -10.04 -28.90 19.00
CA ASN A 344 -10.43 -30.10 18.25
C ASN A 344 -9.30 -30.66 17.37
N LEU A 345 -8.38 -29.81 16.88
CA LEU A 345 -7.23 -30.22 16.06
C LEU A 345 -6.06 -30.78 16.89
N LEU A 346 -5.96 -30.41 18.17
CA LEU A 346 -4.95 -30.92 19.09
C LEU A 346 -5.41 -32.21 19.80
N GLU A 347 -6.69 -32.57 19.68
CA GLU A 347 -7.27 -33.79 20.25
C GLU A 347 -7.24 -35.00 19.29
N GLU A 348 -6.88 -34.82 18.02
CA GLU A 348 -6.72 -35.97 17.11
C GLU A 348 -5.37 -36.68 17.37
N PRO A 349 -5.38 -37.98 17.78
CA PRO A 349 -4.15 -38.72 17.97
C PRO A 349 -3.49 -38.99 16.61
N GLU A 350 -2.17 -38.80 16.56
CA GLU A 350 -1.33 -39.03 15.38
C GLU A 350 -1.64 -40.41 14.76
N LYS A 351 -1.98 -40.41 13.46
CA LYS A 351 -2.00 -41.62 12.62
C LYS A 351 -0.70 -41.77 11.86
#